data_AF-I3SQ33-F1
#
_entry.id   AF-I3SQ33-F1
#
_cell.length_a   1.000
_cell.length_b   1.000
_cell.length_c   1.000
_cell.angle_alpha   90.00
_cell.angle_beta   90.00
_cell.angle_gamma   90.00
#
_symmetry.space_group_name_H-M   'P 1'
#
loop_
_entity.id
_entity.type
_entity.pdbx_description
1 polymer ?
#
loop_
_entity_poly.entity_id
_entity_poly.type
_entity_poly.pdbx_seq_one_letter_code
_entity_poly.pdbx_strand_id
1 'polypeptide(L)'
;MWSFACIAFELATGDMLFTPKVGQGFSEDEDHLALMMELLGKMPRKVATAGMKSKDFFDRHGDLKRIRRLKFWPLNKLLIERYKLSESDAHEFSEFFLPLLDFAPEKRPTAEQCLQHPWLMEKDSVPDEMRNEFSVEKVDVGISNLKIKVGK
;
A
#
# COMPACT_ATOMS: atom_id res chain seq x y z
N MET A 1 -5.45 -12.22 -7.52
CA MET A 1 -4.74 -10.94 -7.36
C MET A 1 -5.54 -9.95 -6.53
N TRP A 2 -6.73 -9.50 -6.96
CA TRP A 2 -7.57 -8.60 -6.14
C TRP A 2 -7.83 -9.12 -4.72
N SER A 3 -8.35 -10.35 -4.60
CA SER A 3 -8.59 -10.98 -3.30
C SER A 3 -7.30 -11.16 -2.48
N PHE A 4 -6.17 -11.39 -3.16
CA PHE A 4 -4.87 -11.47 -2.49
C PHE A 4 -4.46 -10.12 -1.90
N ALA A 5 -4.67 -9.00 -2.62
CA ALA A 5 -4.45 -7.68 -2.06
C ALA A 5 -5.35 -7.39 -0.85
N CYS A 6 -6.63 -7.77 -0.88
CA CYS A 6 -7.49 -7.62 0.30
C CYS A 6 -6.92 -8.36 1.52
N ILE A 7 -6.46 -9.61 1.34
CA ILE A 7 -5.85 -10.42 2.41
C ILE A 7 -4.51 -9.81 2.87
N ALA A 8 -3.66 -9.38 1.94
CA ALA A 8 -2.37 -8.78 2.27
C ALA A 8 -2.52 -7.50 3.10
N PHE A 9 -3.53 -6.68 2.76
CA PHE A 9 -3.87 -5.49 3.56
C PHE A 9 -4.37 -5.87 4.96
N GLU A 10 -5.25 -6.86 5.05
CA GLU A 10 -5.77 -7.35 6.34
C GLU A 10 -4.65 -7.90 7.23
N LEU A 11 -3.70 -8.64 6.65
CA LEU A 11 -2.53 -9.13 7.38
C LEU A 11 -1.60 -8.00 7.84
N ALA A 12 -1.40 -6.97 7.00
CA ALA A 12 -0.51 -5.85 7.32
C ALA A 12 -1.10 -4.90 8.37
N THR A 13 -2.44 -4.77 8.42
CA THR A 13 -3.11 -3.72 9.21
C THR A 13 -4.00 -4.24 10.33
N GLY A 14 -4.43 -5.51 10.26
CA GLY A 14 -5.46 -6.09 11.12
C GLY A 14 -6.90 -5.71 10.76
N ASP A 15 -7.09 -4.88 9.73
CA ASP A 15 -8.40 -4.39 9.28
C ASP A 15 -8.76 -4.93 7.89
N MET A 16 -10.04 -5.24 7.67
CA MET A 16 -10.53 -5.53 6.33
C MET A 16 -10.42 -4.29 5.43
N LEU A 17 -9.87 -4.45 4.22
CA LEU A 17 -9.68 -3.36 3.25
C LEU A 17 -10.99 -2.65 2.88
N PHE A 18 -12.05 -3.43 2.65
CA PHE A 18 -13.38 -2.92 2.32
C PHE A 18 -14.40 -3.53 3.27
N THR A 19 -15.16 -2.66 3.96
CA THR A 19 -16.25 -3.06 4.88
C THR A 19 -17.54 -2.38 4.45
N PRO A 20 -18.17 -2.85 3.36
CA PRO A 20 -19.37 -2.22 2.83
C PRO A 20 -20.52 -2.30 3.83
N LYS A 21 -21.41 -1.32 3.77
CA LYS A 21 -22.57 -1.19 4.65
C LYS A 21 -23.82 -0.96 3.83
N VAL A 22 -24.95 -1.44 4.37
CA VAL A 22 -26.26 -1.05 3.87
C VAL A 22 -26.58 0.34 4.40
N GLY A 23 -26.82 1.29 3.50
CA GLY A 23 -27.21 2.66 3.85
C GLY A 23 -28.63 3.01 3.41
N GLN A 24 -29.07 4.21 3.77
CA GLN A 24 -30.36 4.72 3.29
C GLN A 24 -30.23 5.08 1.81
N GLY A 25 -30.91 4.33 0.95
CA GLY A 25 -31.00 4.63 -0.47
C GLY A 25 -29.83 4.13 -1.30
N PHE A 26 -29.00 3.21 -0.80
CA PHE A 26 -28.04 2.45 -1.61
C PHE A 26 -27.86 1.04 -1.05
N SER A 27 -27.48 0.09 -1.90
CA SER A 27 -27.22 -1.30 -1.50
C SER A 27 -25.80 -1.49 -0.99
N GLU A 28 -25.54 -2.59 -0.29
CA GLU A 28 -24.18 -3.00 0.12
C GLU A 28 -23.23 -3.09 -1.08
N ASP A 29 -23.67 -3.64 -2.21
CA ASP A 29 -22.89 -3.67 -3.46
C ASP A 29 -22.49 -2.27 -3.95
N GLU A 30 -23.38 -1.28 -3.82
CA GLU A 30 -23.09 0.09 -4.29
C GLU A 30 -22.13 0.80 -3.33
N ASP A 31 -22.27 0.56 -2.03
CA ASP A 31 -21.31 1.04 -1.02
C ASP A 31 -19.93 0.41 -1.23
N HIS A 32 -19.87 -0.88 -1.57
CA HIS A 32 -18.61 -1.55 -1.89
C HIS A 32 -17.92 -0.89 -3.10
N LEU A 33 -18.66 -0.61 -4.17
CA LEU A 33 -18.14 0.13 -5.32
C LEU A 33 -17.68 1.54 -4.95
N ALA A 34 -18.39 2.22 -4.05
CA ALA A 34 -17.98 3.52 -3.54
C ALA A 34 -16.66 3.44 -2.78
N LEU A 35 -16.50 2.48 -1.85
CA LEU A 35 -15.26 2.26 -1.11
C LEU A 35 -14.07 1.98 -2.03
N MET A 36 -14.28 1.17 -3.07
CA MET A 36 -13.25 0.92 -4.09
C MET A 36 -12.83 2.23 -4.78
N MET A 37 -13.80 3.08 -5.15
CA MET A 37 -13.53 4.35 -5.82
C MET A 37 -12.95 5.43 -4.88
N GLU A 38 -13.27 5.39 -3.60
CA GLU A 38 -12.68 6.26 -2.58
C GLU A 38 -11.20 5.95 -2.35
N LEU A 39 -10.79 4.69 -2.45
CA LEU A 39 -9.40 4.29 -2.30
C LEU A 39 -8.58 4.45 -3.59
N LEU A 40 -9.15 4.01 -4.73
CA LEU A 40 -8.43 3.83 -5.99
C LEU A 40 -8.72 4.93 -7.02
N GLY A 41 -9.65 5.83 -6.70
CA GLY A 41 -10.12 6.88 -7.59
C GLY A 41 -11.21 6.40 -8.54
N LYS A 42 -11.55 7.25 -9.51
CA LYS A 42 -12.67 6.99 -10.42
C LYS A 42 -12.44 5.74 -11.26
N MET A 43 -13.40 4.81 -11.21
CA MET A 43 -13.40 3.63 -12.06
C MET A 43 -13.39 4.03 -13.54
N PRO A 44 -12.52 3.45 -14.38
CA PRO A 44 -12.54 3.71 -15.82
C PRO A 44 -13.92 3.41 -16.41
N ARG A 45 -14.49 4.36 -17.16
CA ARG A 45 -15.84 4.26 -17.74
C ARG A 45 -16.07 2.93 -18.48
N LYS A 46 -15.07 2.45 -19.23
CA LYS A 46 -15.15 1.18 -19.96
C LYS A 46 -15.42 0.01 -19.00
N VAL A 47 -14.76 -0.04 -17.84
CA VAL A 47 -14.97 -1.07 -16.82
C VAL A 47 -16.34 -0.88 -16.16
N ALA A 48 -16.63 0.35 -15.71
CA ALA A 48 -17.88 0.66 -15.01
C ALA A 48 -19.12 0.32 -15.84
N THR A 49 -19.07 0.51 -17.16
CA THR A 49 -20.22 0.32 -18.07
C THR A 49 -20.30 -1.05 -18.75
N ALA A 50 -19.26 -1.89 -18.63
CA ALA A 50 -19.21 -3.20 -19.29
C ALA A 50 -20.00 -4.30 -18.56
N GLY A 51 -20.23 -4.15 -17.25
CA GLY A 51 -20.86 -5.18 -16.44
C GLY A 51 -22.35 -5.38 -16.74
N MET A 52 -22.84 -6.62 -16.67
CA MET A 52 -24.26 -6.95 -16.87
C MET A 52 -25.21 -6.18 -15.94
N LYS A 53 -24.81 -6.00 -14.68
CA LYS A 53 -25.54 -5.21 -13.66
C LYS A 53 -25.12 -3.73 -13.62
N SER A 54 -24.29 -3.26 -14.55
CA SER A 54 -23.75 -1.90 -14.53
C SER A 54 -24.84 -0.84 -14.43
N LYS A 55 -25.95 -1.03 -15.15
CA LYS A 55 -27.08 -0.11 -15.16
C LYS A 55 -27.75 0.06 -13.80
N ASP A 56 -27.53 -0.84 -12.84
CA ASP A 56 -28.11 -0.73 -11.50
C ASP A 56 -27.30 0.22 -10.60
N PHE A 57 -26.01 0.40 -10.91
CA PHE A 57 -25.05 1.12 -10.07
C PHE A 57 -24.49 2.39 -10.72
N PHE A 58 -24.20 2.36 -12.02
CA PHE A 58 -23.51 3.42 -12.73
C PHE A 58 -24.39 4.15 -13.74
N ASP A 59 -24.15 5.44 -13.90
CA ASP A 59 -24.68 6.23 -15.01
C ASP A 59 -23.87 6.03 -16.31
N ARG A 60 -24.26 6.73 -17.37
CA ARG A 60 -23.58 6.65 -18.68
C ARG A 60 -22.14 7.18 -18.68
N HIS A 61 -21.77 7.97 -17.67
CA HIS A 61 -20.46 8.57 -17.48
C HIS A 61 -19.54 7.68 -16.60
N GLY A 62 -20.08 6.62 -16.01
CA GLY A 62 -19.37 5.72 -15.11
C GLY A 62 -19.34 6.21 -13.67
N ASP A 63 -20.24 7.11 -13.30
CA ASP A 63 -20.39 7.60 -11.92
C ASP A 63 -21.50 6.83 -11.20
N LEU A 64 -21.35 6.63 -9.89
CA LEU A 64 -22.37 5.96 -9.07
C LEU A 64 -23.65 6.79 -9.01
N LYS A 65 -24.79 6.12 -9.17
CA LYS A 65 -26.10 6.79 -9.27
C LYS A 65 -26.54 7.40 -7.95
N ARG A 66 -26.39 6.64 -6.86
CA ARG A 66 -26.94 6.99 -5.54
C ARG A 66 -25.88 7.60 -4.63
N ILE A 67 -24.64 7.11 -4.69
CA ILE A 67 -23.50 7.66 -3.93
C ILE A 67 -22.71 8.66 -4.79
N ARG A 68 -23.12 9.93 -4.77
CA ARG A 68 -22.52 10.98 -5.63
C ARG A 68 -21.33 11.73 -5.03
N ARG A 69 -21.12 11.62 -3.72
CA ARG A 69 -20.08 12.35 -2.99
C ARG A 69 -19.09 11.35 -2.40
N LEU A 70 -18.13 10.96 -3.21
CA LEU A 70 -17.02 10.09 -2.81
C LEU A 70 -15.93 10.93 -2.16
N LYS A 71 -15.44 10.49 -1.00
CA LYS A 71 -14.29 11.07 -0.31
C LYS A 71 -13.05 10.30 -0.69
N PHE A 72 -12.39 10.73 -1.76
CA PHE A 72 -11.14 10.11 -2.18
C PHE A 72 -10.07 10.23 -1.08
N TRP A 73 -9.56 9.08 -0.65
CA TRP A 73 -8.49 8.95 0.33
C TRP A 73 -7.46 7.93 -0.19
N PRO A 74 -6.37 8.40 -0.82
CA PRO A 74 -5.41 7.51 -1.43
C PRO A 74 -4.70 6.64 -0.38
N LEU A 75 -4.32 5.42 -0.80
CA LEU A 75 -3.72 4.41 0.07
C LEU A 75 -2.51 4.92 0.86
N ASN A 76 -1.60 5.66 0.22
CA ASN A 76 -0.43 6.22 0.91
C ASN A 76 -0.82 7.09 2.12
N LYS A 77 -1.80 7.97 1.93
CA LYS A 77 -2.31 8.86 2.97
C LYS A 77 -3.05 8.07 4.05
N LEU A 78 -3.80 7.04 3.68
CA LEU A 78 -4.43 6.12 4.62
C LEU A 78 -3.38 5.43 5.51
N LEU A 79 -2.33 4.87 4.91
CA LEU A 79 -1.25 4.16 5.61
C LEU A 79 -0.49 5.07 6.58
N ILE A 80 -0.15 6.30 6.15
CA ILE A 80 0.55 7.27 7.00
C ILE A 80 -0.37 7.77 8.13
N GLU A 81 -1.57 8.25 7.79
CA GLU A 81 -2.40 8.96 8.77
C GLU A 81 -3.11 8.02 9.74
N ARG A 82 -3.63 6.88 9.26
CA ARG A 82 -4.38 5.92 10.10
C ARG A 82 -3.45 4.90 10.74
N TYR A 83 -2.55 4.32 9.96
CA TYR A 83 -1.71 3.20 10.41
C TYR A 83 -0.31 3.63 10.86
N LYS A 84 0.03 4.92 10.75
CA LYS A 84 1.28 5.51 11.26
C LYS A 84 2.54 4.90 10.63
N LEU A 85 2.43 4.40 9.40
CA LEU A 85 3.61 3.99 8.62
C LEU A 85 4.47 5.21 8.30
N SER A 86 5.78 4.99 8.15
CA SER A 86 6.66 6.00 7.60
C SER A 86 6.28 6.32 6.15
N GLU A 87 6.64 7.51 5.65
CA GLU A 87 6.37 7.86 4.26
C GLU A 87 7.03 6.90 3.27
N SER A 88 8.23 6.39 3.58
CA SER A 88 8.95 5.40 2.76
C SER A 88 8.19 4.08 2.70
N ASP A 89 7.87 3.50 3.86
CA ASP A 89 7.19 2.20 3.92
C ASP A 89 5.81 2.28 3.25
N ALA A 90 5.08 3.37 3.48
CA ALA A 90 3.78 3.59 2.87
C ALA A 90 3.88 3.73 1.34
N HIS A 91 4.94 4.37 0.84
CA HIS A 91 5.20 4.52 -0.58
C HIS A 91 5.54 3.17 -1.22
N GLU A 92 6.53 2.46 -0.70
CA GLU A 92 7.00 1.16 -1.21
C GLU A 92 5.87 0.11 -1.18
N PHE A 93 5.10 0.06 -0.08
CA PHE A 93 3.93 -0.80 0.00
C PHE A 93 2.90 -0.41 -1.06
N SER A 94 2.60 0.88 -1.23
CA SER A 94 1.62 1.33 -2.21
C SER A 94 2.04 1.02 -3.66
N GLU A 95 3.33 1.10 -3.98
CA GLU A 95 3.86 0.75 -5.30
C GLU A 95 3.64 -0.73 -5.64
N PHE A 96 3.86 -1.62 -4.66
CA PHE A 96 3.55 -3.04 -4.81
C PHE A 96 2.04 -3.30 -4.88
N PHE A 97 1.29 -2.62 -4.02
CA PHE A 97 -0.09 -2.98 -3.69
C PHE A 97 -1.12 -2.45 -4.69
N LEU A 98 -1.00 -1.20 -5.14
CA LEU A 98 -1.99 -0.56 -6.01
C LEU A 98 -2.19 -1.29 -7.36
N PRO A 99 -1.15 -1.81 -8.06
CA PRO A 99 -1.34 -2.57 -9.29
C PRO A 99 -2.20 -3.83 -9.14
N LEU A 100 -2.22 -4.45 -7.95
CA LEU A 100 -3.05 -5.61 -7.65
C LEU A 100 -4.55 -5.29 -7.67
N LEU A 101 -4.88 -4.02 -7.46
CA LEU A 101 -6.21 -3.46 -7.37
C LEU A 101 -6.60 -2.63 -8.61
N ASP A 102 -5.94 -2.82 -9.76
CA ASP A 102 -6.42 -2.16 -10.98
C ASP A 102 -7.84 -2.64 -11.31
N PHE A 103 -8.74 -1.72 -11.67
CA PHE A 103 -10.11 -2.05 -12.05
C PHE A 103 -10.18 -2.93 -13.30
N ALA A 104 -9.25 -2.76 -14.24
CA ALA A 104 -9.11 -3.58 -15.43
C ALA A 104 -8.33 -4.86 -15.09
N PRO A 105 -8.97 -6.05 -15.13
CA PRO A 105 -8.31 -7.30 -14.73
C PRO A 105 -7.04 -7.60 -15.51
N GLU A 106 -7.00 -7.24 -16.79
CA GLU A 106 -5.87 -7.43 -17.71
C GLU A 106 -4.63 -6.60 -17.38
N LYS A 107 -4.77 -5.56 -16.53
CA LYS A 107 -3.66 -4.72 -16.08
C LYS A 107 -3.03 -5.21 -14.77
N ARG A 108 -3.67 -6.14 -14.08
CA ARG A 108 -3.17 -6.66 -12.81
C ARG A 108 -1.97 -7.58 -13.07
N PRO A 109 -0.88 -7.46 -12.32
CA PRO A 109 0.25 -8.37 -12.45
C PRO A 109 -0.14 -9.79 -12.06
N THR A 110 0.52 -10.79 -12.65
CA THR A 110 0.39 -12.19 -12.23
C THR A 110 1.11 -12.41 -10.90
N ALA A 111 0.80 -13.51 -10.21
CA ALA A 111 1.50 -13.85 -8.97
C ALA A 111 3.02 -14.01 -9.17
N GLU A 112 3.44 -14.61 -10.29
CA GLU A 112 4.85 -14.73 -10.66
C GLU A 112 5.52 -13.36 -10.81
N GLN A 113 4.86 -12.40 -11.46
CA GLN A 113 5.36 -11.03 -11.58
C GLN A 113 5.45 -10.34 -10.21
N CYS A 114 4.48 -10.55 -9.33
CA CYS A 114 4.51 -9.99 -7.98
C CYS A 114 5.70 -10.49 -7.17
N LEU A 115 6.08 -11.76 -7.29
CA LEU A 115 7.22 -12.33 -6.58
C LEU A 115 8.56 -11.68 -6.98
N GLN A 116 8.63 -11.03 -8.14
CA GLN A 116 9.82 -10.31 -8.60
C GLN A 116 9.82 -8.84 -8.15
N HIS A 117 8.80 -8.39 -7.42
CA HIS A 117 8.68 -6.99 -7.02
C HIS A 117 9.71 -6.65 -5.92
N PRO A 118 10.43 -5.51 -6.01
CA PRO A 118 11.46 -5.12 -5.03
C PRO A 118 10.98 -5.18 -3.58
N TRP A 119 9.75 -4.71 -3.32
CA TRP A 119 9.13 -4.75 -1.99
C TRP A 119 9.05 -6.16 -1.35
N LEU A 120 8.95 -7.23 -2.15
CA LEU A 120 8.99 -8.61 -1.65
C LEU A 120 10.40 -9.21 -1.63
N MET A 121 11.34 -8.62 -2.39
CA MET A 121 12.71 -9.11 -2.54
C MET A 121 13.68 -8.47 -1.53
N GLU A 122 13.35 -7.32 -0.95
CA GLU A 122 14.00 -6.73 0.22
C GLU A 122 13.30 -7.26 1.50
N LYS A 123 13.88 -7.99 2.46
CA LYS A 123 15.25 -8.32 2.85
C LYS A 123 15.29 -9.67 3.60
N ASP A 124 16.15 -10.58 3.14
CA ASP A 124 16.88 -11.54 4.00
C ASP A 124 18.20 -10.95 4.53
N SER A 125 18.46 -9.65 4.31
CA SER A 125 19.71 -9.02 4.70
C SER A 125 19.56 -8.13 5.93
N VAL A 126 19.99 -8.70 7.07
CA VAL A 126 20.41 -8.12 8.35
C VAL A 126 19.31 -7.87 9.41
N PRO A 127 19.33 -8.59 10.55
CA PRO A 127 18.49 -8.32 11.73
C PRO A 127 18.67 -6.90 12.28
N ASP A 128 17.56 -6.32 12.74
CA ASP A 128 17.42 -4.96 13.28
C ASP A 128 18.34 -4.66 14.48
N GLU A 129 18.93 -5.69 15.11
CA GLU A 129 19.87 -5.55 16.23
C GLU A 129 21.17 -4.80 15.86
N MET A 130 21.56 -4.74 14.58
CA MET A 130 22.77 -4.00 14.15
C MET A 130 22.51 -2.54 13.75
N ARG A 131 21.25 -2.08 13.70
CA ARG A 131 20.94 -0.71 13.25
C ARG A 131 21.17 0.35 14.34
N ASN A 132 21.22 -0.07 15.61
CA ASN A 132 21.44 0.83 16.75
C ASN A 132 22.90 1.01 17.17
N GLU A 133 23.86 0.25 16.62
CA GLU A 133 25.29 0.42 16.94
C GLU A 133 26.03 1.45 16.07
N PHE A 134 25.46 1.88 14.94
CA PHE A 134 26.12 2.86 14.05
C PHE A 134 25.96 4.33 14.46
N SER A 135 25.27 4.61 15.57
CA SER A 135 24.99 5.98 16.03
C SER A 135 25.81 6.41 17.25
N VAL A 136 26.70 5.57 17.79
CA VAL A 136 27.52 5.93 18.97
C VAL A 136 29.00 5.57 18.76
N GLU A 137 29.82 6.62 18.75
CA GLU A 137 31.28 6.66 18.95
C GLU A 137 32.22 6.16 17.83
N LYS A 138 32.69 7.10 17.01
CA LYS A 138 34.13 7.17 16.70
C LYS A 138 34.73 8.37 17.44
N VAL A 139 35.22 8.12 18.66
CA VAL A 139 36.18 9.01 19.31
C VAL A 139 37.56 8.59 18.81
N ASP A 140 38.16 9.41 17.95
CA ASP A 140 39.49 9.15 17.38
C ASP A 140 40.55 9.61 18.39
N VAL A 141 40.99 8.71 19.28
CA VAL A 141 42.20 8.93 20.10
C VAL A 141 43.33 8.13 19.48
N GLY A 142 44.06 8.78 18.58
CA GLY A 142 45.27 8.24 17.98
C GLY A 142 46.39 8.07 19.02
N ILE A 143 46.67 6.82 19.40
CA ILE A 143 47.95 6.46 20.01
C ILE A 143 48.71 5.60 19.02
N SER A 144 49.55 6.26 18.21
CA SER A 144 50.68 5.62 17.57
C SER A 144 51.78 6.67 17.40
N ASN A 145 52.61 6.80 18.43
CA ASN A 145 54.04 7.14 18.34
C ASN A 145 54.60 7.46 19.73
N LEU A 146 55.18 6.48 20.40
CA LEU A 146 56.22 6.73 21.41
C LEU A 146 57.30 5.66 21.26
N LYS A 147 58.39 6.06 20.58
CA LYS A 147 59.62 5.28 20.41
C LYS A 147 60.30 5.14 21.77
N ILE A 148 60.54 3.90 22.18
CA ILE A 148 61.39 3.57 23.33
C ILE A 148 62.84 3.95 22.98
N LYS A 149 63.45 4.83 23.79
CA LYS A 149 64.90 5.01 23.84
C LYS A 149 65.43 4.32 25.09
N VAL A 150 66.20 3.25 24.89
CA VAL A 150 67.05 2.64 25.92
C VAL A 150 68.41 3.35 25.87
N GLY A 151 68.86 3.87 27.01
CA GLY A 151 70.21 4.43 27.18
C GLY A 151 70.65 4.22 28.63
N LYS A 152 71.84 3.65 28.79
CA LYS A 152 72.51 3.26 30.04
C LYS A 152 72.69 4.40 31.04
#